data_AF-A0A2N6PKN2-F1
#
_entry.id   AF-A0A2N6PKN2-F1
#
_cell.length_a   1.000
_cell.length_b   1.000
_cell.length_c   1.000
_cell.angle_alpha   90.00
_cell.angle_beta   90.00
_cell.angle_gamma   90.00
#
_symmetry.space_group_name_H-M   'P 1'
#
loop_
_entity.id
_entity.type
_entity.pdbx_description
1 polymer ?
#
loop_
_entity_poly.entity_id
_entity_poly.type
_entity_poly.pdbx_seq_one_letter_code
_entity_poly.pdbx_strand_id
1 'polypeptide(L)' 'MIHWREGTVCEVTKTWPGVHQTRVELTAPLPGREDGDRVISAIAYTDIVGTPAAGDRVLVNVSALARRLGTGGF' A
#
# COMPACT_ATOMS: atom_id res chain seq x y z
N MET A 1 -6.72 -2.88 -16.59
CA MET A 1 -6.52 -1.51 -16.08
C MET A 1 -5.88 -1.60 -14.71
N ILE A 2 -4.92 -0.71 -14.41
CA ILE A 2 -4.28 -0.62 -13.10
C ILE A 2 -5.04 0.40 -12.24
N HIS A 3 -5.28 0.07 -10.98
CA HIS A 3 -5.87 0.99 -10.01
C HIS A 3 -4.81 1.51 -9.04
N TRP A 4 -4.80 2.83 -8.87
CA TRP A 4 -3.91 3.55 -7.95
C TRP A 4 -4.71 4.29 -6.89
N ARG A 5 -4.09 4.49 -5.72
CA ARG A 5 -4.60 5.35 -4.64
C ARG A 5 -3.47 6.16 -4.03
N GLU A 6 -3.73 7.43 -3.75
CA GLU A 6 -2.89 8.21 -2.85
C GLU A 6 -3.18 7.79 -1.41
N GLY A 7 -2.14 7.73 -0.59
CA GLY A 7 -2.26 7.51 0.83
C GLY A 7 -1.05 8.03 1.59
N THR A 8 -1.12 7.91 2.91
CA THR A 8 -0.05 8.28 3.82
C THR A 8 0.44 7.03 4.54
N VAL A 9 1.73 6.81 4.60
CA VAL A 9 2.32 5.73 5.38
C VAL A 9 2.10 6.02 6.86
N CYS A 10 1.39 5.14 7.55
CA CYS A 10 1.17 5.25 8.99
C CYS A 10 2.32 4.61 9.77
N GLU A 11 2.84 3.49 9.26
CA GLU A 11 3.80 2.65 9.98
C GLU A 11 4.61 1.80 8.98
N VAL A 12 5.89 1.56 9.29
CA VAL A 12 6.69 0.51 8.68
C VAL A 12 6.67 -0.69 9.62
N THR A 13 5.95 -1.74 9.25
CA THR A 13 5.66 -2.88 10.15
C THR A 13 6.76 -3.94 10.13
N LYS A 14 7.49 -4.08 9.02
CA LYS A 14 8.56 -5.07 8.86
C LYS A 14 9.53 -4.65 7.78
N THR A 15 10.81 -4.94 7.98
CA THR A 15 11.88 -4.67 7.00
C THR A 15 12.70 -5.93 6.77
N TRP A 16 13.03 -6.18 5.51
CA TRP A 16 14.01 -7.18 5.08
C TRP A 16 14.76 -6.66 3.85
N PRO A 17 15.85 -7.31 3.41
CA PRO A 17 16.68 -6.78 2.33
C PRO A 17 15.85 -6.41 1.09
N GLY A 18 15.94 -5.14 0.68
CA GLY A 18 15.25 -4.60 -0.49
C GLY A 18 13.75 -4.30 -0.30
N VAL A 19 13.18 -4.50 0.90
CA VAL A 19 11.73 -4.42 1.10
C VAL A 19 11.34 -3.83 2.46
N HIS A 20 10.44 -2.85 2.42
CA HIS A 20 9.69 -2.36 3.58
C HIS A 20 8.22 -2.76 3.45
N GLN A 21 7.70 -3.45 4.45
CA GLN A 21 6.26 -3.60 4.65
C GLN A 21 5.73 -2.41 5.42
N THR A 22 4.64 -1.85 4.94
CA THR A 22 4.04 -0.63 5.46
C THR A 22 2.55 -0.80 5.67
N ARG A 23 1.99 0.00 6.59
CA ARG A 23 0.57 0.33 6.61
C ARG A 23 0.37 1.70 6.00
N VAL A 24 -0.58 1.80 5.08
CA VAL A 24 -0.90 3.03 4.37
C VAL A 24 -2.38 3.33 4.55
N GLU A 25 -2.69 4.52 5.07
CA GLU A 25 -4.04 5.06 5.09
C GLU A 25 -4.35 5.72 3.75
N LEU A 26 -5.36 5.19 3.06
CA LEU A 26 -5.77 5.68 1.76
C LEU A 26 -6.65 6.92 1.88
N THR A 27 -6.38 7.92 1.04
CA THR A 27 -7.20 9.13 0.92
C THR A 27 -8.62 8.85 0.42
N ALA A 28 -8.81 7.76 -0.34
CA ALA A 28 -10.08 7.29 -0.88
C ALA A 28 -10.19 5.76 -0.77
N PRO A 29 -11.40 5.21 -0.63
CA PRO A 29 -11.60 3.77 -0.51
C PRO A 29 -11.14 3.02 -1.76
N LEU A 30 -10.89 1.72 -1.60
CA LEU A 30 -10.59 0.86 -2.73
C LEU A 30 -11.72 0.90 -3.77
N PRO A 31 -11.41 0.87 -5.08
CA PRO A 31 -12.45 0.78 -6.10
C PRO A 31 -13.41 -0.39 -5.84
N GLY A 32 -14.72 -0.11 -5.82
CA GLY A 32 -15.75 -1.13 -5.57
C GLY A 32 -15.82 -1.64 -4.12
N ARG A 33 -15.22 -0.93 -3.16
CA ARG A 33 -15.31 -1.21 -1.72
C ARG A 33 -15.43 0.08 -0.91
N GLU A 34 -16.55 0.78 -1.07
CA GLU A 34 -16.77 2.10 -0.46
C GLU A 34 -16.87 2.05 1.08
N ASP A 35 -17.40 0.95 1.63
CA ASP A 35 -17.55 0.74 3.09
C ASP A 35 -16.35 0.03 3.73
N GLY A 36 -15.25 -0.15 2.99
CA GLY A 36 -14.07 -0.88 3.47
C GLY A 36 -13.13 -0.04 4.34
N ASP A 37 -12.30 -0.74 5.13
CA ASP A 37 -11.15 -0.12 5.81
C ASP A 37 -10.22 0.57 4.80
N ARG A 38 -9.74 1.75 5.17
CA ARG A 38 -8.83 2.58 4.38
C ARG A 38 -7.38 2.35 4.72
N VAL A 39 -7.08 1.66 5.84
CA VAL A 39 -5.71 1.28 6.17
C VAL A 39 -5.41 -0.06 5.51
N ILE A 40 -4.43 -0.07 4.61
CA ILE A 40 -4.02 -1.28 3.89
C ILE A 40 -2.59 -1.66 4.21
N SER A 41 -2.27 -2.95 4.08
CA SER A 41 -0.89 -3.40 4.03
C SER A 41 -0.33 -3.24 2.62
N ALA A 42 0.88 -2.68 2.52
CA ALA A 42 1.58 -2.48 1.27
C ALA A 42 3.07 -2.85 1.40
N ILE A 43 3.69 -3.18 0.28
CA ILE A 43 5.13 -3.41 0.17
C ILE A 43 5.75 -2.33 -0.69
N ALA A 44 6.86 -1.78 -0.20
CA ALA A 44 7.76 -0.92 -0.93
C ALA A 44 9.05 -1.69 -1.21
N TYR A 45 9.34 -1.92 -2.50
CA TYR A 45 10.64 -2.41 -2.94
C TYR A 45 11.63 -1.25 -2.91
N THR A 46 12.53 -1.24 -1.93
CA THR A 46 13.29 -0.05 -1.56
C THR A 46 14.24 0.43 -2.64
N ASP A 47 14.72 -0.49 -3.48
CA ASP A 47 15.60 -0.17 -4.62
C ASP A 47 14.85 0.48 -5.78
N ILE A 48 13.51 0.42 -5.79
CA ILE A 48 12.65 0.97 -6.85
C ILE A 48 12.01 2.28 -6.39
N VAL A 49 11.48 2.33 -5.16
CA VAL A 49 10.66 3.45 -4.68
C VAL A 49 11.32 4.24 -3.54
N GLY A 50 12.54 3.88 -3.14
CA GLY A 50 13.18 4.41 -1.94
C GLY A 50 12.64 3.77 -0.66
N THR A 51 12.99 4.34 0.49
CA THR A 51 12.65 3.80 1.82
C THR A 51 11.56 4.64 2.48
N PRO A 52 10.27 4.41 2.17
CA PRO A 52 9.19 5.17 2.79
C PRO A 52 9.15 4.99 4.31
N ALA A 53 8.84 6.07 5.00
CA ALA A 53 8.69 6.17 6.44
C ALA A 53 7.30 6.69 6.83
N ALA A 54 6.95 6.58 8.11
CA ALA A 54 5.69 7.12 8.61
C ALA A 54 5.57 8.63 8.35
N GLY A 55 4.41 9.06 7.86
CA GLY A 55 4.13 10.44 7.44
C GLY A 55 4.34 10.69 5.94
N ASP A 56 5.04 9.80 5.22
CA ASP A 56 5.27 9.97 3.78
C ASP A 56 3.98 9.79 2.98
N ARG A 57 3.78 10.68 2.00
CA ARG A 57 2.73 10.51 0.99
C ARG A 57 3.21 9.60 -0.13
N VAL A 58 2.37 8.63 -0.49
CA VAL A 58 2.70 7.58 -1.46
C VAL A 58 1.56 7.37 -2.45
N LEU A 59 1.91 6.90 -3.65
CA LEU A 59 0.97 6.36 -4.62
C LEU A 59 1.08 4.84 -4.62
N VAL A 60 -0.01 4.16 -4.26
CA VAL A 60 -0.03 2.70 -4.07
C VAL A 60 -0.82 2.02 -5.16
N ASN A 61 -0.25 0.97 -5.76
CA ASN A 61 -0.98 0.08 -6.64
C ASN A 61 -1.92 -0.80 -5.82
N VAL A 62 -3.21 -0.68 -6.05
CA VAL A 62 -4.23 -1.40 -5.28
C VAL A 62 -5.02 -2.40 -6.14
N SER A 63 -4.58 -2.66 -7.37
CA SER A 63 -5.36 -3.41 -8.36
C SER A 63 -5.73 -4.81 -7.88
N ALA A 64 -4.76 -5.53 -7.33
CA ALA A 64 -4.96 -6.91 -6.86
C ALA A 64 -5.85 -6.94 -5.60
N LEU A 65 -5.60 -6.02 -4.66
CA LEU A 65 -6.38 -5.89 -3.43
C LEU A 65 -7.84 -5.52 -3.72
N ALA A 66 -8.07 -4.51 -4.56
CA ALA A 66 -9.42 -4.08 -4.98
C ALA A 66 -10.21 -5.23 -5.62
N ARG A 67 -9.54 -6.06 -6.42
CA ARG A 67 -10.13 -7.22 -7.11
C ARG A 67 -10.16 -8.50 -6.27
N ARG A 68 -9.71 -8.46 -5.01
CA ARG A 68 -9.63 -9.62 -4.10
C ARG A 68 -8.80 -10.78 -4.65
N LEU A 69 -7.78 -10.47 -5.44
CA LEU A 69 -6.88 -11.47 -6.05
C LEU A 69 -5.74 -11.90 -5.11
N GLY A 70 -5.76 -11.41 -3.87
CA GLY A 70 -4.63 -11.48 -2.95
C GLY A 70 -3.52 -10.50 -3.35
N THR A 71 -2.50 -10.37 -2.52
CA THR A 71 -1.33 -9.53 -2.78
C THR A 71 -0.13 -10.35 -3.29
N GLY A 72 -0.36 -11.60 -3.69
CA GLY A 72 0.70 -12.49 -4.17
C GLY A 72 1.60 -13.06 -3.06
N GLY A 73 1.17 -12.95 -1.80
CA GLY A 73 2.01 -13.33 -0.68
C GLY A 73 3.04 -12.25 -0.42
N PHE A 74 2.60 -11.24 0.32
CA PHE A 74 3.49 -10.75 1.37
C PHE A 74 3.47 -11.79 2.48
#